data_AF-A0A251XU43-F1
#
_entry.id   AF-A0A251XU43-F1
#
_cell.length_a   1.000
_cell.length_b   1.000
_cell.length_c   1.000
_cell.angle_alpha   90.00
_cell.angle_beta   90.00
_cell.angle_gamma   90.00
#
_symmetry.space_group_name_H-M   'P 1'
#
loop_
_entity.id
_entity.type
_entity.pdbx_description
1 polymer ?
#
loop_
_entity_poly.entity_id
_entity_poly.type
_entity_poly.pdbx_seq_one_letter_code
_entity_poly.pdbx_strand_id
1 'polypeptide(L)'
;MSSYEYNLGGNGKSSIIGTAGSVKVVRVQDGPVVGIHMIGARVGELIGEGQLIVNWEAYPEDVAALVHAHPTQNEALGEAHLALAGTPLHAL
;
A
#
# COMPACT_ATOMS: atom_id res chain seq x y z
N MET A 1 15.77 -8.74 0.74
CA MET A 1 14.37 -8.30 0.92
C MET A 1 14.41 -6.82 1.24
N SER A 2 13.47 -6.05 0.70
CA SER A 2 13.30 -4.63 0.96
C SER A 2 11.86 -4.35 1.37
N SER A 3 11.62 -3.22 2.02
CA SER A 3 10.27 -2.82 2.40
C SER A 3 10.08 -1.32 2.31
N TYR A 4 8.86 -0.90 2.04
CA TYR A 4 8.44 0.49 2.07
C TYR A 4 7.26 0.65 3.02
N GLU A 5 7.24 1.76 3.77
CA GLU A 5 6.17 2.08 4.71
C GLU A 5 5.56 3.42 4.35
N TYR A 6 4.29 3.37 3.95
CA TYR A 6 3.48 4.55 3.65
C TYR A 6 2.73 5.00 4.90
N ASN A 7 2.95 6.25 5.32
CA ASN A 7 2.27 6.83 6.48
C ASN A 7 0.84 7.26 6.10
N LEU A 8 -0.17 6.80 6.86
CA LEU A 8 -1.58 7.16 6.60
C LEU A 8 -1.87 8.66 6.76
N GLY A 9 -0.99 9.43 7.39
CA GLY A 9 -1.06 10.90 7.39
C GLY A 9 -0.97 11.52 5.99
N GLY A 10 -0.40 10.80 5.00
CA GLY A 10 -0.40 11.21 3.59
C GLY A 10 -1.70 10.84 2.83
N ASN A 11 -2.55 9.97 3.40
CA ASN A 11 -3.78 9.51 2.74
C ASN A 11 -4.98 10.39 3.12
N GLY A 12 -5.58 11.05 2.12
CA GLY A 12 -6.72 11.94 2.32
C GLY A 12 -7.93 11.29 3.00
N LYS A 13 -8.24 10.02 2.67
CA LYS A 13 -9.35 9.31 3.32
C LYS A 13 -9.08 9.06 4.81
N SER A 14 -7.84 8.75 5.17
CA SER A 14 -7.42 8.51 6.56
C SER A 14 -7.54 9.78 7.39
N SER A 15 -7.18 10.94 6.81
CA SER A 15 -7.41 12.26 7.41
C SER A 15 -8.89 12.53 7.65
N ILE A 16 -9.77 12.22 6.69
CA ILE A 16 -11.22 12.43 6.82
C ILE A 16 -11.82 11.60 7.98
N ILE A 17 -11.33 10.38 8.20
CA ILE A 17 -11.83 9.51 9.27
C ILE A 17 -11.04 9.65 10.58
N GLY A 18 -10.08 10.57 10.64
CA GLY A 18 -9.30 10.86 11.85
C GLY A 18 -8.44 9.68 12.33
N THR A 19 -7.84 8.92 11.41
CA THR A 19 -6.99 7.77 11.77
C THR A 19 -5.51 8.00 11.48
N ALA A 20 -4.67 7.50 12.38
CA ALA A 20 -3.22 7.41 12.20
C ALA A 20 -2.81 5.95 11.96
N GLY A 21 -1.62 5.75 11.41
CA GLY A 21 -1.05 4.44 11.18
C GLY A 21 -0.23 4.39 9.89
N SER A 22 -0.04 3.18 9.37
CA SER A 22 0.78 2.97 8.18
C SER A 22 0.41 1.69 7.43
N VAL A 23 0.81 1.65 6.16
CA VAL A 23 0.80 0.47 5.30
C VAL A 23 2.25 0.15 4.95
N LYS A 24 2.73 -1.02 5.34
CA LYS A 24 4.07 -1.52 5.02
C LYS A 24 3.99 -2.66 4.03
N VAL A 25 4.71 -2.54 2.92
CA VAL A 25 4.84 -3.57 1.88
C VAL A 25 6.26 -4.13 1.92
N VAL A 26 6.40 -5.45 1.93
CA VAL A 26 7.66 -6.19 1.97
C VAL A 26 7.82 -6.98 0.67
N ARG A 27 8.94 -6.82 -0.02
CA ARG A 27 9.26 -7.55 -1.26
C ARG A 27 10.59 -8.29 -1.18
N VAL A 28 10.75 -9.30 -2.04
CA VAL A 28 12.07 -9.82 -2.41
C VAL A 28 12.80 -8.76 -3.25
N GLN A 29 14.13 -8.67 -3.11
CA GLN A 29 14.93 -7.77 -3.93
C GLN A 29 14.70 -8.10 -5.41
N ASP A 30 14.25 -7.11 -6.18
CA ASP A 30 13.89 -7.27 -7.60
C ASP A 30 12.90 -8.42 -7.88
N GLY A 31 12.10 -8.77 -6.86
CA GLY A 31 11.13 -9.87 -6.89
C GLY A 31 9.77 -9.49 -6.28
N PRO A 32 8.88 -10.46 -6.08
CA PRO A 32 7.48 -10.21 -5.75
C PRO A 32 7.28 -9.68 -4.32
N VAL A 33 6.08 -9.14 -4.09
CA VAL A 33 5.58 -8.80 -2.76
C VAL A 33 5.34 -10.09 -1.96
N VAL A 34 5.92 -10.17 -0.77
CA VAL A 34 5.84 -11.35 0.11
C VAL A 34 5.15 -11.05 1.45
N GLY A 35 4.79 -9.80 1.69
CA GLY A 35 4.09 -9.43 2.92
C GLY A 35 3.55 -8.01 2.89
N ILE A 36 2.39 -7.84 3.50
CA ILE A 36 1.75 -6.54 3.70
C ILE A 36 1.30 -6.46 5.15
N HIS A 37 1.70 -5.41 5.85
CA HIS A 37 1.33 -5.13 7.24
C HIS A 37 0.63 -3.78 7.29
N MET A 38 -0.46 -3.69 8.04
CA MET A 38 -1.24 -2.47 8.13
C MET A 38 -1.65 -2.22 9.57
N ILE A 39 -1.61 -0.95 9.98
CA ILE A 39 -2.11 -0.49 11.26
C ILE A 39 -2.91 0.79 11.03
N GLY A 40 -4.07 0.90 11.68
CA GLY A 40 -4.98 2.04 11.55
C GLY A 40 -6.44 1.62 11.60
N ALA A 41 -7.35 2.58 11.63
CA ALA A 41 -8.78 2.30 11.59
C ALA A 41 -9.15 1.72 10.21
N ARG A 42 -10.03 0.71 10.24
CA ARG A 42 -10.61 0.04 9.05
C ARG A 42 -9.62 -0.66 8.12
N VAL A 43 -8.34 -0.77 8.46
CA VAL A 43 -7.35 -1.47 7.62
C VAL A 43 -7.65 -2.97 7.45
N GLY A 44 -8.45 -3.55 8.35
CA GLY A 44 -8.97 -4.92 8.21
C GLY A 44 -9.78 -5.13 6.94
N GLU A 45 -10.43 -4.08 6.40
CA GLU A 45 -11.18 -4.15 5.14
C GLU A 45 -10.25 -4.15 3.91
N LEU A 46 -9.00 -3.68 4.06
CA LEU A 46 -8.02 -3.62 2.97
C LEU A 46 -7.25 -4.93 2.79
N ILE A 47 -7.29 -5.82 3.79
CA ILE A 47 -6.49 -7.06 3.78
C ILE A 47 -6.90 -8.03 2.66
N GLY A 48 -8.14 -7.92 2.16
CA GLY A 48 -8.62 -8.69 1.02
C GLY A 48 -7.88 -8.38 -0.28
N GLU A 49 -7.40 -7.16 -0.46
CA GLU A 49 -6.50 -6.79 -1.56
C GLU A 49 -5.07 -7.25 -1.27
N GLY A 50 -4.60 -7.06 -0.03
CA GLY A 50 -3.26 -7.47 0.37
C GLY A 50 -3.00 -8.98 0.22
N GLN A 51 -3.98 -9.83 0.54
CA GLN A 51 -3.85 -11.28 0.32
C GLN A 51 -3.77 -11.61 -1.18
N LEU A 52 -4.50 -10.87 -2.03
CA LEU A 52 -4.52 -11.14 -3.47
C LEU A 52 -3.16 -10.83 -4.07
N ILE A 53 -2.57 -9.68 -3.69
CA ILE A 53 -1.25 -9.24 -4.11
C ILE A 53 -0.17 -10.28 -3.75
N VAL A 54 -0.16 -10.76 -2.51
CA VAL A 54 0.84 -11.75 -2.04
C VAL A 54 0.64 -13.11 -2.74
N ASN A 55 -0.59 -13.60 -2.85
CA ASN A 55 -0.87 -14.90 -3.46
C ASN A 55 -0.70 -14.91 -4.99
N TRP A 56 -0.83 -13.74 -5.63
CA TRP A 56 -0.52 -13.57 -7.05
C TRP A 56 1.00 -13.54 -7.30
N GLU A 57 1.83 -13.45 -6.26
CA GLU A 57 3.26 -13.16 -6.40
C GLU A 57 3.47 -11.87 -7.21
N ALA A 58 2.60 -10.87 -6.98
CA ALA A 58 2.61 -9.65 -7.76
C ALA A 58 3.91 -8.86 -7.55
N TYR A 59 4.39 -8.25 -8.62
CA TYR A 59 5.46 -7.27 -8.56
C TYR A 59 4.85 -5.91 -8.16
N PRO A 60 5.57 -5.04 -7.42
CA PRO A 60 5.05 -3.71 -7.10
C PRO A 60 4.64 -2.91 -8.32
N GLU A 61 5.34 -3.10 -9.43
CA GLU A 61 5.08 -2.47 -10.72
C GLU A 61 3.72 -2.92 -11.31
N ASP A 62 3.25 -4.14 -11.02
CA ASP A 62 1.92 -4.62 -11.44
C ASP A 62 0.81 -3.90 -10.66
N VAL A 63 0.99 -3.76 -9.35
CA VAL A 63 0.00 -3.14 -8.44
C VAL A 63 -0.04 -1.62 -8.63
N ALA A 64 1.12 -1.00 -8.87
CA ALA A 64 1.25 0.43 -9.11
C ALA A 64 0.44 0.94 -10.32
N ALA A 65 0.17 0.05 -11.30
CA ALA A 65 -0.64 0.37 -12.46
C ALA A 65 -2.16 0.30 -12.21
N LEU A 66 -2.59 -0.23 -11.05
CA LEU A 66 -4.00 -0.36 -10.71
C LEU A 66 -4.58 1.00 -10.30
N VAL A 67 -5.84 1.25 -10.68
CA VAL A 67 -6.56 2.47 -10.31
C VAL A 67 -7.30 2.25 -9.01
N HIS A 68 -6.76 2.78 -7.92
CA HIS A 68 -7.49 2.86 -6.65
C HIS A 68 -8.50 3.99 -6.68
N ALA A 69 -9.70 3.74 -6.15
CA ALA A 69 -10.75 4.76 -6.09
C ALA A 69 -10.35 5.90 -5.16
N HIS A 70 -10.65 7.14 -5.55
CA HIS A 70 -10.39 8.33 -4.74
C HIS A 70 -11.70 8.98 -4.22
N PRO A 71 -11.80 9.39 -2.94
CA PRO A 71 -10.84 9.14 -1.86
C PRO A 71 -11.13 7.81 -1.12
N THR A 72 -10.14 6.92 -1.02
CA THR A 72 -10.21 5.67 -0.23
C THR A 72 -8.92 5.37 0.54
N GLN A 73 -8.97 4.47 1.53
CA GLN A 73 -7.76 4.02 2.20
C GLN A 73 -6.96 3.01 1.36
N ASN A 74 -7.56 2.37 0.34
CA ASN A 74 -6.84 1.50 -0.59
C ASN A 74 -5.74 2.27 -1.35
N GLU A 75 -5.89 3.58 -1.55
CA GLU A 75 -4.84 4.42 -2.12
C GLU A 75 -3.50 4.31 -1.34
N ALA A 76 -3.53 4.02 -0.04
CA ALA A 76 -2.29 3.80 0.74
C ALA A 76 -1.56 2.51 0.33
N LEU A 77 -2.27 1.47 -0.12
CA LEU A 77 -1.66 0.31 -0.77
C LEU A 77 -1.06 0.73 -2.11
N GLY A 78 -1.82 1.46 -2.94
CA GLY A 78 -1.34 1.98 -4.22
C GLY A 78 -0.04 2.80 -4.10
N GLU A 79 -0.01 3.78 -3.20
CA GLU A 79 1.17 4.63 -2.95
C GLU A 79 2.38 3.82 -2.46
N ALA A 80 2.17 2.82 -1.61
CA ALA A 80 3.28 1.97 -1.16
C ALA A 80 3.90 1.17 -2.32
N HIS A 81 3.09 0.72 -3.28
CA HIS A 81 3.58 0.02 -4.47
C HIS A 81 4.19 0.98 -5.50
N LEU A 82 3.60 2.17 -5.70
CA LEU A 82 4.18 3.25 -6.50
C LEU A 82 5.57 3.64 -6.00
N ALA A 83 5.75 3.77 -4.68
CA ALA A 83 7.05 4.07 -4.09
C ALA A 83 8.07 2.95 -4.35
N LEU A 84 7.68 1.69 -4.21
CA LEU A 84 8.54 0.54 -4.54
C LEU A 84 8.85 0.41 -6.03
N ALA A 85 7.96 0.88 -6.90
CA ALA A 85 8.14 0.95 -8.35
C ALA A 85 8.94 2.19 -8.81
N GLY A 86 9.27 3.11 -7.89
CA GLY A 86 10.07 4.31 -8.18
C GLY A 86 9.27 5.51 -8.71
N THR A 87 7.94 5.49 -8.60
CA THR A 87 7.05 6.58 -9.05
C THR A 87 6.05 7.04 -7.97
N PRO A 88 6.48 7.38 -6.74
CA PRO A 88 5.57 7.84 -5.69
C PRO A 88 4.92 9.20 -6.03
N LEU A 89 3.69 9.43 -5.54
CA LEU A 89 2.99 10.70 -5.74
C LEU A 89 2.77 11.45 -4.43
N HIS A 90 2.34 10.75 -3.38
CA HIS A 90 1.99 11.35 -2.09
C HIS A 90 2.88 10.84 -0.95
N ALA A 91 4.16 10.62 -1.25
CA ALA A 91 5.19 10.31 -0.27
C ALA A 91 6.26 11.41 -0.25
N LEU A 92 6.76 11.73 0.95
CA LEU A 92 7.95 12.57 1.15
C LEU A 92 9.19 11.68 1.31
#